data_AF-A0A1S7LHB2-F1
#
_entry.id   AF-A0A1S7LHB2-F1
#
_cell.length_a   1.000
_cell.length_b   1.000
_cell.length_c   1.000
_cell.angle_alpha   90.00
_cell.angle_beta   90.00
_cell.angle_gamma   90.00
#
_symmetry.space_group_name_H-M   'P 1'
#
loop_
_entity.id
_entity.type
_entity.pdbx_description
1 polymer ?
#
loop_
_entity_poly.entity_id
_entity_poly.type
_entity_poly.pdbx_seq_one_letter_code
_entity_poly.pdbx_strand_id
1 'polypeptide(L)'
;MSRRRSSRSPSSQAIDELMNFIEKEPWSGLFDELLDFHLNETCECLNINPDDLLDLLGEEAFATLWGSILEDFATKSLPPENKTVVDHLLKRRAWKLPYLGKEYLKALKNSHRSLYEVTDVSPGSDIILRDLVLDQGELKVLEKVGSHYL
;
A
#
# COMPACT_ATOMS: atom_id res chain seq x y z
N MET A 1 14.33 28.53 -16.64
CA MET A 1 13.78 27.75 -15.50
C MET A 1 14.08 26.28 -15.73
N SER A 2 15.02 25.71 -14.97
CA SER A 2 15.40 24.31 -15.09
C SER A 2 14.31 23.44 -14.45
N ARG A 3 13.61 22.62 -15.25
CA ARG A 3 12.75 21.57 -14.71
C ARG A 3 13.66 20.58 -13.97
N ARG A 4 13.64 20.62 -12.63
CA ARG A 4 14.19 19.54 -11.80
C ARG A 4 13.55 18.24 -12.31
N ARG A 5 14.37 17.32 -12.84
CA ARG A 5 13.95 15.92 -12.97
C ARG A 5 13.49 15.49 -11.58
N SER A 6 12.21 15.14 -11.44
CA SER A 6 11.68 14.60 -10.19
C SER A 6 12.49 13.36 -9.84
N SER A 7 13.37 13.46 -8.86
CA SER A 7 14.00 12.28 -8.26
C SER A 7 12.88 11.52 -7.56
N ARG A 8 12.65 10.25 -7.92
CA ARG A 8 11.66 9.37 -7.29
C ARG A 8 11.75 9.49 -5.76
N SER A 9 10.63 9.68 -5.09
CA SER A 9 10.63 9.86 -3.63
C SER A 9 11.19 8.62 -2.93
N PRO A 10 11.75 8.76 -1.70
CA PRO A 10 12.21 7.61 -0.93
C PRO A 10 11.13 6.55 -0.68
N SER A 11 9.86 6.95 -0.54
CA SER A 11 8.73 6.03 -0.38
C SER A 11 8.41 5.28 -1.67
N SER A 12 8.41 5.95 -2.83
CA SER A 12 8.21 5.27 -4.11
C SER A 12 9.31 4.23 -4.38
N GLN A 13 10.58 4.56 -4.11
CA GLN A 13 11.68 3.59 -4.24
C GLN A 13 11.51 2.40 -3.29
N ALA A 14 10.98 2.63 -2.10
CA ALA A 14 10.74 1.59 -1.12
C ALA A 14 9.61 0.63 -1.55
N ILE A 15 8.52 1.17 -2.11
CA ILE A 15 7.44 0.36 -2.70
C ILE A 15 7.95 -0.43 -3.91
N ASP A 16 8.75 0.18 -4.79
CA ASP A 16 9.35 -0.53 -5.93
C ASP A 16 10.19 -1.73 -5.46
N GLU A 17 11.05 -1.55 -4.46
CA GLU A 17 11.86 -2.66 -3.94
C GLU A 17 11.01 -3.73 -3.22
N LEU A 18 9.88 -3.35 -2.62
CA LEU A 18 8.93 -4.29 -2.04
C LEU A 18 8.25 -5.13 -3.12
N MET A 19 7.72 -4.51 -4.18
CA MET A 19 7.13 -5.24 -5.31
C MET A 19 8.15 -6.20 -5.94
N ASN A 20 9.36 -5.71 -6.23
CA ASN A 20 10.46 -6.54 -6.76
C ASN A 20 10.92 -7.67 -5.80
N PHE A 21 10.62 -7.56 -4.50
CA PHE A 21 10.92 -8.60 -3.52
C PHE A 21 9.82 -9.65 -3.49
N ILE A 22 8.56 -9.23 -3.61
CA ILE A 22 7.36 -10.07 -3.62
C ILE A 22 7.29 -10.95 -4.87
N GLU A 23 7.75 -10.46 -6.03
CA GLU A 23 7.82 -11.25 -7.27
C GLU A 23 8.77 -12.47 -7.22
N LYS A 24 9.41 -12.76 -6.09
CA LYS A 24 10.40 -13.84 -5.97
C LYS A 24 9.92 -14.87 -4.95
N GLU A 25 10.10 -16.15 -5.26
CA GLU A 25 9.80 -17.23 -4.32
C GLU A 25 10.52 -17.03 -2.96
N PRO A 26 9.84 -17.33 -1.84
CA PRO A 26 8.48 -17.88 -1.71
C PRO A 26 7.36 -16.81 -1.69
N TRP A 27 7.70 -15.54 -1.89
CA TRP A 27 6.77 -14.43 -1.66
C TRP A 27 5.69 -14.34 -2.72
N SER A 28 6.00 -14.72 -3.95
CA SER A 28 5.05 -14.75 -5.07
C SER A 28 3.88 -15.65 -4.75
N GLY A 29 4.13 -16.93 -4.41
CA GLY A 29 3.07 -17.86 -4.04
C GLY A 29 2.25 -17.41 -2.84
N LEU A 30 2.89 -16.86 -1.80
CA LEU A 30 2.16 -16.34 -0.62
C LEU A 30 1.30 -15.11 -0.95
N PHE A 31 1.72 -14.31 -1.93
CA PHE A 31 0.95 -13.16 -2.39
C PHE A 31 -0.23 -13.59 -3.26
N ASP A 32 -0.02 -14.57 -4.15
CA ASP A 32 -1.08 -15.19 -4.95
C ASP A 32 -2.15 -15.82 -4.07
N GLU A 33 -1.77 -16.57 -3.03
CA GLU A 33 -2.72 -17.12 -2.04
C GLU A 33 -3.52 -16.01 -1.34
N LEU A 34 -2.92 -14.84 -1.11
CA LEU A 34 -3.61 -13.71 -0.49
C LEU A 34 -4.57 -13.03 -1.47
N LEU A 35 -4.17 -12.88 -2.73
CA LEU A 35 -5.05 -12.39 -3.80
C LEU A 35 -6.29 -13.26 -3.92
N ASP A 36 -6.11 -14.57 -4.03
CA ASP A 36 -7.19 -15.55 -4.06
C ASP A 36 -8.11 -15.40 -2.84
N PHE A 37 -7.52 -15.27 -1.64
CA PHE A 37 -8.30 -15.07 -0.42
C PHE A 37 -9.18 -13.80 -0.45
N HIS A 38 -8.69 -12.68 -0.99
CA HIS A 38 -9.47 -11.44 -1.09
C HIS A 38 -10.51 -11.47 -2.21
N LEU A 39 -10.22 -12.16 -3.31
CA LEU A 39 -11.01 -12.06 -4.54
C LEU A 39 -12.03 -13.18 -4.70
N ASN A 40 -11.71 -14.41 -4.29
CA ASN A 40 -12.49 -15.60 -4.66
C ASN A 40 -13.97 -15.49 -4.28
N GLU A 41 -14.29 -15.16 -3.03
CA GLU A 41 -15.69 -15.09 -2.58
C GLU A 41 -16.49 -14.05 -3.38
N THR A 42 -15.90 -12.87 -3.62
CA THR A 42 -16.56 -11.79 -4.35
C THR A 42 -16.72 -12.14 -5.83
N CYS A 43 -15.69 -12.69 -6.45
CA CYS A 43 -15.70 -13.13 -7.85
C CYS A 43 -16.71 -14.25 -8.08
N GLU A 44 -16.78 -15.25 -7.19
CA GLU A 44 -17.78 -16.32 -7.23
C GLU A 44 -19.20 -15.76 -7.10
N CYS A 45 -19.44 -14.89 -6.12
CA CYS A 45 -20.76 -14.28 -5.89
C CYS A 45 -21.24 -13.44 -7.08
N LEU A 46 -20.32 -12.78 -7.79
CA LEU A 46 -20.62 -11.96 -8.97
C LEU A 46 -20.51 -12.74 -10.30
N ASN A 47 -20.12 -14.02 -10.25
CA ASN A 47 -19.82 -14.84 -11.42
C ASN A 47 -18.84 -14.16 -12.38
N ILE A 48 -17.76 -13.58 -11.82
CA ILE A 48 -16.66 -12.93 -12.52
C ILE A 48 -15.45 -13.85 -12.46
N ASN A 49 -14.75 -14.04 -13.58
CA ASN A 49 -13.44 -14.67 -13.56
C ASN A 49 -12.40 -13.66 -13.02
N PRO A 50 -11.59 -13.98 -11.99
CA PRO A 50 -10.55 -13.10 -11.50
C PRO A 50 -9.61 -12.55 -12.58
N ASP A 51 -9.31 -13.35 -13.61
CA ASP A 51 -8.47 -12.93 -14.74
C ASP A 51 -9.08 -11.79 -15.57
N ASP A 52 -10.41 -11.61 -15.53
CA ASP A 52 -11.13 -10.57 -16.28
C ASP A 52 -11.22 -9.24 -15.49
N LEU A 53 -10.75 -9.20 -14.24
CA LEU A 53 -10.89 -8.02 -13.36
C LEU A 53 -10.16 -6.79 -13.91
N LEU A 54 -9.01 -6.97 -14.55
CA LEU A 54 -8.27 -5.85 -15.14
C LEU A 54 -9.10 -5.18 -16.25
N ASP A 55 -9.70 -5.99 -17.13
CA ASP A 55 -10.52 -5.49 -18.23
C ASP A 55 -11.83 -4.86 -17.72
N LEU A 56 -12.41 -5.40 -16.66
CA LEU A 56 -13.66 -4.91 -16.06
C LEU A 56 -13.47 -3.60 -15.30
N LEU A 57 -12.42 -3.48 -14.49
CA LEU A 57 -12.16 -2.33 -13.63
C LEU A 57 -11.37 -1.22 -14.33
N GLY A 58 -10.61 -1.57 -15.36
CA GLY A 58 -9.59 -0.71 -15.95
C GLY A 58 -8.35 -0.58 -15.08
N GLU A 59 -7.27 -0.06 -15.67
CA GLU A 59 -5.93 -0.04 -15.06
C GLU A 59 -5.89 0.67 -13.70
N GLU A 60 -6.54 1.83 -13.55
CA GLU A 60 -6.45 2.65 -12.35
C GLU A 60 -7.12 2.00 -11.13
N ALA A 61 -8.33 1.48 -11.33
CA ALA A 61 -9.07 0.81 -10.26
C ALA A 61 -8.44 -0.55 -9.91
N PHE A 62 -7.96 -1.29 -10.92
CA PHE A 62 -7.22 -2.53 -10.69
C PHE A 62 -5.91 -2.28 -9.92
N ALA A 63 -5.15 -1.23 -10.27
CA ALA A 63 -3.94 -0.84 -9.54
C ALA A 63 -4.25 -0.47 -8.07
N THR A 64 -5.39 0.16 -7.81
CA THR A 64 -5.84 0.49 -6.45
C THR A 64 -6.19 -0.76 -5.64
N LEU A 65 -6.94 -1.69 -6.25
CA LEU A 65 -7.26 -2.99 -5.66
C LEU A 65 -5.98 -3.77 -5.32
N TRP A 66 -5.05 -3.86 -6.27
CA TRP A 66 -3.75 -4.50 -6.06
C TRP A 66 -2.94 -3.84 -4.95
N GLY A 67 -2.90 -2.50 -4.91
CA GLY A 67 -2.25 -1.73 -3.86
C GLY A 67 -2.81 -2.04 -2.47
N SER A 68 -4.12 -2.15 -2.33
CA SER A 68 -4.78 -2.53 -1.06
C SER A 68 -4.34 -3.91 -0.56
N ILE A 69 -4.22 -4.89 -1.47
CA ILE A 69 -3.79 -6.25 -1.14
C ILE A 69 -2.28 -6.29 -0.82
N LEU A 70 -1.47 -5.50 -1.54
CA LEU A 70 -0.05 -5.28 -1.24
C LEU A 70 0.16 -4.73 0.17
N GLU A 71 -0.64 -3.73 0.57
CA GLU A 71 -0.58 -3.15 1.90
C GLU A 71 -0.99 -4.14 2.99
N ASP A 72 -2.02 -4.96 2.75
CA ASP A 72 -2.36 -6.07 3.65
C ASP A 72 -1.18 -7.02 3.84
N PHE A 73 -0.58 -7.47 2.74
CA PHE A 73 0.56 -8.38 2.79
C PHE A 73 1.75 -7.78 3.54
N ALA A 74 1.99 -6.48 3.40
CA ALA A 74 3.07 -5.77 4.09
C ALA A 74 2.88 -5.76 5.62
N THR A 75 1.65 -5.79 6.12
CA THR A 75 1.31 -5.81 7.55
C THR A 75 1.17 -7.21 8.15
N LYS A 76 0.92 -8.23 7.32
CA LYS A 76 0.64 -9.59 7.78
C LYS A 76 1.88 -10.25 8.38
N SER A 77 1.73 -10.76 9.61
CA SER A 77 2.75 -11.57 10.27
C SER A 77 2.70 -13.00 9.76
N LEU A 78 3.81 -13.48 9.20
CA LEU A 78 3.88 -14.78 8.55
C LEU A 78 4.57 -15.82 9.48
N PRO A 79 3.96 -17.00 9.68
CA PRO A 79 4.63 -18.10 10.38
C PRO A 79 5.82 -18.63 9.57
N PRO A 80 6.80 -19.30 10.21
CA PRO A 80 6.88 -19.58 11.64
C PRO A 80 7.54 -18.45 12.46
N GLU A 81 8.21 -17.49 11.82
CA GLU A 81 8.99 -16.46 12.51
C GLU A 81 8.14 -15.30 13.08
N ASN A 82 6.84 -15.25 12.76
CA ASN A 82 5.94 -14.13 13.07
C ASN A 82 6.53 -12.79 12.60
N LYS A 83 7.00 -12.77 11.35
CA LYS A 83 7.60 -11.60 10.70
C LYS A 83 6.84 -11.25 9.44
N THR A 84 6.84 -9.96 9.12
CA THR A 84 6.24 -9.44 7.89
C THR A 84 7.16 -9.64 6.70
N VAL A 85 6.63 -9.63 5.47
CA VAL A 85 7.47 -9.60 4.26
C VAL A 85 8.44 -8.41 4.26
N VAL A 86 8.03 -7.29 4.86
CA VAL A 86 8.86 -6.10 5.06
C VAL A 86 10.08 -6.40 5.94
N ASP A 87 9.92 -7.16 7.03
CA ASP A 87 11.04 -7.56 7.88
C ASP A 87 12.07 -8.39 7.11
N HIS A 88 11.59 -9.31 6.27
CA HIS A 88 12.45 -10.12 5.42
C HIS A 88 13.14 -9.28 4.34
N LEU A 89 12.44 -8.32 3.75
CA LEU A 89 13.02 -7.38 2.79
C LEU A 89 14.12 -6.55 3.45
N LEU A 90 13.84 -5.89 4.57
CA LEU A 90 14.82 -5.05 5.26
C LEU A 90 16.04 -5.86 5.69
N LYS A 91 15.87 -7.11 6.11
CA LYS A 91 16.99 -8.00 6.43
C LYS A 91 17.89 -8.31 5.23
N ARG A 92 17.33 -8.45 4.02
CA ARG A 92 18.07 -8.90 2.82
C ARG A 92 18.50 -7.77 1.88
N ARG A 93 17.73 -6.68 1.81
CA ARG A 93 17.85 -5.62 0.79
C ARG A 93 17.83 -4.20 1.36
N ALA A 94 17.93 -3.99 2.69
CA ALA A 94 17.96 -2.63 3.25
C ALA A 94 19.07 -1.72 2.69
N TRP A 95 20.16 -2.29 2.19
CA TRP A 95 21.25 -1.53 1.55
C TRP A 95 20.85 -0.89 0.22
N LYS A 96 19.80 -1.38 -0.44
CA LYS A 96 19.22 -0.78 -1.66
C LYS A 96 18.34 0.44 -1.37
N LEU A 97 18.02 0.70 -0.10
CA LEU A 97 17.05 1.72 0.29
C LEU A 97 17.71 2.89 1.02
N PRO A 98 17.31 4.14 0.71
CA PRO A 98 17.66 5.30 1.52
C PRO A 98 17.08 5.18 2.94
N TYR A 99 17.60 5.96 3.90
CA TYR A 99 17.12 5.94 5.29
C TYR A 99 15.60 6.14 5.39
N LEU A 100 15.06 7.20 4.75
CA LEU A 100 13.63 7.48 4.77
C LEU A 100 12.77 6.39 4.11
N GLY A 101 13.30 5.67 3.11
CA GLY A 101 12.59 4.53 2.51
C GLY A 101 12.48 3.34 3.49
N LYS A 102 13.52 3.11 4.30
CA LYS A 102 13.48 2.09 5.36
C LYS A 102 12.50 2.46 6.46
N GLU A 103 12.49 3.71 6.90
CA GLU A 103 11.53 4.19 7.92
C GLU A 103 10.10 4.13 7.39
N TYR A 104 9.88 4.45 6.11
CA TYR A 104 8.58 4.31 5.46
C TYR A 104 8.08 2.85 5.51
N LEU A 105 8.90 1.86 5.14
CA LEU A 105 8.48 0.45 5.22
C LEU A 105 8.23 -0.01 6.66
N LYS A 106 9.03 0.46 7.63
CA LYS A 106 8.79 0.17 9.04
C LYS A 106 7.45 0.74 9.53
N ALA A 107 7.09 1.94 9.07
CA ALA A 107 5.78 2.53 9.36
C ALA A 107 4.67 1.73 8.68
N LEU A 108 4.83 1.39 7.39
CA LEU A 108 3.86 0.62 6.61
C LEU A 108 3.54 -0.74 7.26
N LYS A 109 4.55 -1.52 7.66
CA LYS A 109 4.28 -2.84 8.27
C LYS A 109 3.52 -2.78 9.60
N ASN A 110 3.50 -1.62 10.25
CA ASN A 110 2.79 -1.37 11.51
C ASN A 110 1.52 -0.53 11.30
N SER A 111 1.16 -0.19 10.06
CA SER A 111 -0.02 0.62 9.79
C SER A 111 -1.30 -0.18 10.00
N HIS A 112 -2.36 0.52 10.39
CA HIS A 112 -3.70 -0.04 10.42
C HIS A 112 -4.36 0.17 9.06
N ARG A 113 -4.91 -0.89 8.48
CA ARG A 113 -5.75 -0.80 7.29
C ARG A 113 -7.10 -0.22 7.69
N SER A 114 -7.43 0.91 7.10
CA SER A 114 -8.75 1.53 7.24
C SER A 114 -9.09 2.35 5.99
N LEU A 115 -10.36 2.69 5.84
CA LEU A 115 -10.86 3.60 4.82
C LEU A 115 -11.13 4.96 5.49
N TYR A 116 -10.49 6.00 4.97
CA TYR A 116 -10.61 7.35 5.51
C TYR A 116 -11.41 8.24 4.56
N GLU A 117 -12.47 8.84 5.08
CA GLU A 117 -13.18 9.94 4.41
C GLU A 117 -12.48 11.26 4.73
N VAL A 118 -12.19 12.07 3.71
CA VAL A 118 -11.74 13.45 3.92
C VAL A 118 -12.96 14.30 4.28
N THR A 119 -13.05 14.76 5.52
CA THR A 119 -14.20 15.54 6.01
C THR A 119 -13.97 17.04 5.93
N ASP A 120 -12.72 17.49 5.95
CA ASP A 120 -12.36 18.91 5.79
C ASP A 120 -10.95 19.05 5.19
N VAL A 121 -10.70 20.15 4.48
CA VAL A 121 -9.42 20.45 3.82
C VAL A 121 -9.06 21.91 4.09
N SER A 122 -7.88 22.13 4.65
CA SER A 122 -7.22 23.44 4.75
C SER A 122 -6.04 23.50 3.77
N PRO A 123 -6.19 24.12 2.59
CA PRO A 123 -5.20 24.06 1.54
C PRO A 123 -3.80 24.54 1.96
N GLY A 124 -2.79 23.74 1.63
CA GLY A 124 -1.39 24.01 2.00
C GLY A 124 -1.08 23.82 3.49
N SER A 125 -2.00 23.26 4.28
CA SER A 125 -1.84 23.08 5.73
C SER A 125 -2.15 21.65 6.16
N ASP A 126 -3.42 21.24 6.06
CA ASP A 126 -3.89 20.00 6.65
C ASP A 126 -5.21 19.52 6.05
N ILE A 127 -5.48 18.25 6.29
CA ILE A 127 -6.76 17.59 6.01
C ILE A 127 -7.27 16.94 7.28
N ILE A 128 -8.60 16.90 7.44
CA ILE A 128 -9.28 16.15 8.48
C ILE A 128 -9.83 14.87 7.85
N LEU A 129 -9.51 13.74 8.48
CA LEU A 129 -9.90 12.41 8.06
C LEU A 129 -10.83 11.79 9.09
N ARG A 130 -11.87 11.10 8.64
CA ARG A 130 -12.68 10.23 9.49
C ARG A 130 -12.43 8.78 9.11
N ASP A 131 -12.08 7.96 10.10
CA ASP A 131 -11.94 6.53 9.93
C ASP A 131 -13.33 5.87 9.82
N LEU A 132 -13.66 5.30 8.66
CA LEU A 132 -14.96 4.67 8.38
C LEU A 132 -15.04 3.20 8.81
N VAL A 133 -13.92 2.58 9.21
CA VAL A 133 -13.86 1.13 9.51
C VAL A 133 -13.68 0.88 11.00
N LEU A 134 -12.74 1.59 11.63
CA LEU A 134 -12.37 1.46 13.03
C LEU A 134 -13.07 2.48 13.94
N ASP A 135 -13.79 3.44 13.36
CA ASP A 135 -14.58 4.48 14.05
C ASP A 135 -13.80 5.18 15.18
N GLN A 136 -12.54 5.55 14.91
CA GLN A 136 -11.62 6.12 15.90
C GLN A 136 -11.78 7.65 16.09
N GLY A 137 -12.79 8.25 15.47
CA GLY A 137 -12.98 9.70 15.42
C GLY A 137 -12.17 10.39 14.32
N GLU A 138 -12.04 11.71 14.42
CA GLU A 138 -11.38 12.53 13.41
C GLU A 138 -9.86 12.62 13.64
N LEU A 139 -9.10 12.44 12.56
CA LEU A 139 -7.65 12.52 12.50
C LEU A 139 -7.24 13.75 11.70
N LYS A 140 -6.40 14.62 12.27
CA LYS A 140 -5.80 15.74 11.55
C LYS A 140 -4.46 15.32 10.96
N VAL A 141 -4.35 15.32 9.65
CA VAL A 141 -3.10 15.04 8.93
C VAL A 141 -2.51 16.35 8.42
N LEU A 142 -1.29 16.65 8.88
CA LEU A 142 -0.54 17.80 8.39
C LEU A 142 0.03 17.45 7.01
N GLU A 143 -0.51 18.08 5.98
CA GLU A 143 -0.14 17.80 4.61
C GLU A 143 -0.08 19.09 3.81
N LYS A 144 1.09 19.36 3.23
CA LYS A 144 1.32 20.58 2.45
C LYS A 144 1.03 20.44 0.96
N VAL A 145 1.23 19.26 0.37
CA VAL A 145 1.29 19.13 -1.10
C VAL A 145 -0.02 18.62 -1.71
N GLY A 146 -0.66 17.60 -1.13
CA GLY A 146 -1.96 17.09 -1.59
C GLY A 146 -3.12 18.04 -1.27
N SER A 147 -3.11 18.69 -0.11
CA SER A 147 -4.06 19.77 0.21
C SER A 147 -3.90 21.01 -0.70
N HIS A 148 -2.82 21.14 -1.48
CA HIS A 148 -2.59 22.33 -2.30
C HIS A 148 -3.40 22.37 -3.61
N TYR A 149 -3.90 21.22 -4.07
CA TYR A 149 -4.60 21.06 -5.35
C TYR A 149 -6.06 20.63 -5.22
N LEU A 150 -6.57 20.55 -3.99
CA LEU A 150 -7.98 20.38 -3.64
C LEU A 150 -8.61 21.76 -3.38
#